data_AF-R4M6X9-F1
#
_entry.id   AF-R4M6X9-F1
#
_cell.length_a   1.000
_cell.length_b   1.000
_cell.length_c   1.000
_cell.angle_alpha   90.00
_cell.angle_beta   90.00
_cell.angle_gamma   90.00
#
_symmetry.space_group_name_H-M   'P 1'
#
loop_
_entity.id
_entity.type
_entity.pdbx_description
1 polymer ?
#
loop_
_entity_poly.entity_id
_entity_poly.type
_entity_poly.pdbx_seq_one_letter_code
_entity_poly.pdbx_strand_id
1 'polypeptide(L)'
;MSAPLAEVDPDIAELLAKELGRQRDTLEMIASENFAPRAVLQAQGSVLTNKYAEGLPGRRYYGGCEHVDVVENLARDRAKALFGAEFANVQPHSGAQANAAVLHALMSPGERLLGLDLANGGHLTHGMRLNFSGKLYENGFYGVDPATHLIDMDAVRATALEFRPKVIIAGWSAYPRVLDFAAFRSIADEVGAKLLVAVNSRVWSPRGCTRRRCRTRMWCPPPCTRRSAAAAPA
;
A
#
# COMPACT_ATOMS: atom_id res chain seq x y z
N MET A 1 15.22 26.80 -21.49
CA MET A 1 14.12 26.60 -20.51
C MET A 1 14.67 26.85 -19.11
N SER A 2 14.90 28.12 -18.75
CA SER A 2 15.42 28.51 -17.43
C SER A 2 14.61 29.64 -16.78
N ALA A 3 13.56 30.12 -17.46
CA ALA A 3 12.69 31.15 -16.93
C ALA A 3 11.93 30.60 -15.70
N PRO A 4 11.80 31.39 -14.62
CA PRO A 4 11.05 31.01 -13.44
C PRO A 4 9.55 30.88 -13.73
N LEU A 5 8.83 30.10 -12.92
CA LEU A 5 7.39 29.89 -13.09
C LEU A 5 6.59 31.20 -13.14
N ALA A 6 6.94 32.18 -12.31
CA ALA A 6 6.24 33.47 -12.29
C ALA A 6 6.38 34.30 -13.59
N GLU A 7 7.38 34.00 -14.42
CA GLU A 7 7.54 34.61 -15.75
C GLU A 7 6.81 33.80 -16.83
N VAL A 8 6.89 32.47 -16.75
CA VAL A 8 6.30 31.55 -17.74
C VAL A 8 4.78 31.46 -17.58
N ASP A 9 4.29 31.41 -16.35
CA ASP A 9 2.88 31.24 -15.98
C ASP A 9 2.59 31.98 -14.64
N PRO A 10 2.41 33.32 -14.70
CA PRO A 10 2.14 34.13 -13.52
C PRO A 10 0.84 33.76 -12.81
N ASP A 11 -0.17 33.28 -13.54
CA ASP A 11 -1.47 32.90 -12.98
C ASP A 11 -1.33 31.68 -12.06
N ILE A 12 -0.60 30.65 -12.49
CA ILE A 12 -0.30 29.49 -11.63
C ILE A 12 0.59 29.89 -10.46
N ALA A 13 1.57 30.77 -10.67
CA ALA A 13 2.42 31.26 -9.58
C ALA A 13 1.62 31.97 -8.48
N GLU A 14 0.64 32.79 -8.85
CA GLU A 14 -0.27 33.46 -7.90
C GLU A 14 -1.12 32.45 -7.13
N LEU A 15 -1.69 31.44 -7.81
CA LEU A 15 -2.51 30.41 -7.18
C LEU A 15 -1.71 29.56 -6.18
N LEU A 16 -0.46 29.22 -6.49
CA LEU A 16 0.43 28.51 -5.57
C LEU A 16 0.73 29.34 -4.31
N ALA A 17 0.92 30.66 -4.44
CA ALA A 17 1.11 31.54 -3.30
C ALA A 17 -0.14 31.63 -2.42
N LYS A 18 -1.33 31.66 -3.03
CA LYS A 18 -2.63 31.63 -2.31
C LYS A 18 -2.83 30.32 -1.55
N GLU A 19 -2.51 29.16 -2.16
CA GLU A 19 -2.61 27.87 -1.47
C GLU A 19 -1.62 27.76 -0.31
N LEU A 20 -0.40 28.31 -0.44
CA LEU A 20 0.54 28.40 0.67
C LEU A 20 -0.03 29.26 1.82
N GLY A 21 -0.70 30.37 1.51
CA GLY A 21 -1.43 31.18 2.48
C GLY A 21 -2.51 30.35 3.20
N ARG A 22 -3.37 29.67 2.43
CA ARG A 22 -4.42 28.78 2.99
C ARG A 22 -3.82 27.76 3.96
N GLN A 23 -2.75 27.06 3.58
CA GLN A 23 -2.11 26.06 4.43
C GLN A 23 -1.51 26.62 5.72
N ARG A 24 -1.01 27.86 5.71
CA ARG A 24 -0.45 28.52 6.90
C ARG A 24 -1.52 29.02 7.86
N ASP A 25 -2.63 29.48 7.31
CA ASP A 25 -3.67 30.18 8.07
C ASP A 25 -4.86 29.26 8.43
N THR A 26 -4.83 28.00 8.00
CA THR A 26 -5.88 26.99 8.28
C THR A 26 -5.38 25.93 9.26
N LEU A 27 -6.21 25.60 10.24
CA LEU A 27 -6.02 24.40 11.05
C LEU A 27 -6.41 23.16 10.24
N GLU A 28 -5.44 22.47 9.67
CA GLU A 28 -5.67 21.26 8.87
C GLU A 28 -5.96 20.04 9.77
N MET A 29 -7.19 19.52 9.69
CA MET A 29 -7.71 18.45 10.56
C MET A 29 -8.09 17.19 9.76
N ILE A 30 -7.85 17.17 8.45
CA ILE A 30 -8.09 16.00 7.61
C ILE A 30 -7.04 14.92 7.94
N ALA A 31 -7.47 13.77 8.45
CA ALA A 31 -6.59 12.72 8.97
C ALA A 31 -5.60 12.14 7.95
N SER A 32 -5.88 12.27 6.65
CA SER A 32 -5.02 11.81 5.56
C SER A 32 -4.05 12.86 5.05
N GLU A 33 -4.20 14.13 5.43
CA GLU A 33 -3.34 15.21 4.98
C GLU A 33 -2.14 15.41 5.90
N ASN A 34 -1.07 15.95 5.32
CA ASN A 34 0.18 16.24 6.03
C ASN A 34 1.08 17.15 5.18
N PHE A 35 2.04 17.82 5.82
CA PHE A 35 3.01 18.68 5.14
C PHE A 35 4.31 17.91 4.83
N ALA A 36 4.69 17.87 3.55
CA ALA A 36 5.92 17.23 3.11
C ALA A 36 7.16 18.06 3.53
N PRO A 37 8.24 17.43 4.02
CA PRO A 37 9.48 18.15 4.28
C PRO A 37 10.07 18.78 3.01
N ARG A 38 10.70 19.95 3.14
CA ARG A 38 11.34 20.66 2.01
C ARG A 38 12.28 19.77 1.19
N ALA A 39 13.04 18.89 1.85
CA ALA A 39 13.95 17.96 1.18
C ALA A 39 13.23 17.00 0.21
N VAL A 40 11.99 16.59 0.54
CA VAL A 40 11.17 15.75 -0.35
C VAL A 40 10.73 16.56 -1.57
N LEU A 41 10.27 17.80 -1.36
CA LEU A 41 9.88 18.69 -2.46
C LEU A 41 11.05 18.99 -3.41
N GLN A 42 12.27 19.16 -2.88
CA GLN A 42 13.49 19.34 -3.68
C GLN A 42 13.79 18.12 -4.56
N ALA A 43 13.62 16.90 -4.04
CA ALA A 43 13.81 15.70 -4.83
C ALA A 43 12.72 15.53 -5.91
N GLN A 44 11.46 15.84 -5.59
CA GLN A 44 10.33 15.71 -6.50
C GLN A 44 10.40 16.69 -7.69
N GLY A 45 10.91 17.91 -7.47
CA GLY A 45 11.14 18.91 -8.52
C GLY A 45 12.49 18.80 -9.23
N SER A 46 13.20 17.67 -9.09
CA SER A 46 14.55 17.50 -9.66
C SER A 46 14.54 16.95 -11.08
N VAL A 47 15.72 16.90 -11.70
CA VAL A 47 15.94 16.36 -13.06
C VAL A 47 15.62 14.87 -13.19
N LEU A 48 15.38 14.14 -12.09
CA LEU A 48 14.97 12.73 -12.14
C LEU A 48 13.67 12.54 -12.93
N THR A 49 12.79 13.54 -12.94
CA THR A 49 11.53 13.52 -13.73
C THR A 49 11.77 13.36 -15.24
N ASN A 50 12.95 13.73 -15.73
CA ASN A 50 13.28 13.66 -17.16
C ASN A 50 13.67 12.24 -17.60
N LYS A 51 13.90 11.31 -16.66
CA LYS A 51 14.43 9.99 -16.99
C LYS A 51 13.33 8.94 -17.12
N TYR A 52 13.21 8.38 -18.32
CA TYR A 52 12.40 7.19 -18.57
C TYR A 52 13.20 5.93 -18.21
N ALA A 53 12.75 5.18 -17.20
CA ALA A 53 13.50 4.05 -16.60
C ALA A 53 12.62 2.79 -16.44
N GLU A 54 11.98 2.36 -17.53
CA GLU A 54 11.11 1.18 -17.53
C GLU A 54 11.88 -0.10 -17.17
N GLY A 55 11.27 -0.93 -16.32
CA GLY A 55 11.85 -2.16 -15.78
C GLY A 55 12.25 -2.02 -14.31
N LEU A 56 13.18 -2.88 -13.86
CA LEU A 56 13.74 -2.86 -12.50
C LEU A 56 15.24 -2.53 -12.57
N PRO A 57 15.87 -2.09 -11.46
CA PRO A 57 17.31 -1.87 -11.42
C PRO A 57 18.11 -3.08 -11.94
N GLY A 58 19.06 -2.83 -12.84
CA GLY A 58 19.84 -3.87 -13.53
C GLY A 58 19.11 -4.67 -14.61
N ARG A 59 17.81 -4.42 -14.84
CA ARG A 59 16.96 -5.02 -15.88
C ARG A 59 16.06 -3.96 -16.50
N ARG A 60 16.68 -2.90 -17.03
CA ARG A 60 15.99 -1.80 -17.70
C ARG A 60 15.82 -2.10 -19.18
N TYR A 61 14.71 -1.62 -19.75
CA TYR A 61 14.48 -1.64 -21.19
C TYR A 61 15.27 -0.56 -21.93
N TYR A 62 15.67 0.51 -21.21
CA TYR A 62 16.39 1.67 -21.77
C TYR A 62 17.72 1.90 -21.06
N GLY A 63 18.71 2.39 -21.80
CA GLY A 63 20.05 2.75 -21.27
C GLY A 63 20.06 4.08 -20.50
N GLY A 64 21.20 4.40 -19.87
CA GLY A 64 21.43 5.65 -19.14
C GLY A 64 20.70 5.72 -17.80
N CYS A 65 20.57 4.57 -17.10
CA CYS A 65 19.86 4.43 -15.84
C CYS A 65 20.79 4.29 -14.62
N GLU A 66 22.09 4.55 -14.78
CA GLU A 66 23.13 4.32 -13.77
C GLU A 66 22.84 4.99 -12.42
N HIS A 67 22.26 6.20 -12.43
CA HIS A 67 21.94 6.93 -11.20
C HIS A 67 20.54 6.63 -10.68
N VAL A 68 19.54 6.46 -11.56
CA VAL A 68 18.16 6.15 -11.13
C VAL A 68 18.06 4.75 -10.53
N ASP A 69 18.87 3.79 -10.98
CA ASP A 69 18.97 2.46 -10.39
C ASP A 69 19.48 2.53 -8.94
N VAL A 70 20.48 3.38 -8.67
CA VAL A 70 21.00 3.60 -7.32
C VAL A 70 19.94 4.25 -6.43
N VAL A 71 19.22 5.25 -6.94
CA VAL A 71 18.12 5.91 -6.21
C VAL A 71 17.02 4.91 -5.86
N GLU A 72 16.57 4.10 -6.82
CA GLU A 72 15.51 3.12 -6.60
C GLU A 72 15.95 2.02 -5.63
N ASN A 73 17.17 1.49 -5.76
CA ASN A 73 17.70 0.52 -4.81
C ASN A 73 17.80 1.09 -3.40
N LEU A 74 18.26 2.33 -3.24
CA LEU A 74 18.31 3.00 -1.94
C LEU A 74 16.92 3.15 -1.31
N ALA A 75 15.91 3.51 -2.11
CA ALA A 75 14.53 3.60 -1.64
C ALA A 75 14.00 2.22 -1.20
N ARG A 76 14.24 1.17 -2.00
CA ARG A 76 13.84 -0.21 -1.67
C ARG A 76 14.52 -0.71 -0.41
N ASP A 77 15.81 -0.50 -0.27
CA ASP A 77 16.59 -0.94 0.90
C ASP A 77 16.15 -0.22 2.17
N ARG A 78 15.89 1.09 2.10
CA ARG A 78 15.33 1.85 3.22
C ARG A 78 13.93 1.37 3.60
N ALA A 79 13.06 1.08 2.62
CA ALA A 79 11.74 0.52 2.90
C ALA A 79 11.85 -0.87 3.57
N LYS A 80 12.65 -1.78 3.02
CA LYS A 80 12.90 -3.09 3.63
C LYS A 80 13.42 -2.97 5.06
N ALA A 81 14.40 -2.10 5.31
CA ALA A 81 14.95 -1.87 6.64
C ALA A 81 13.91 -1.27 7.61
N LEU A 82 13.09 -0.32 7.14
CA LEU A 82 12.07 0.35 7.95
C LEU A 82 10.95 -0.61 8.38
N PHE A 83 10.53 -1.50 7.49
CA PHE A 83 9.40 -2.41 7.70
C PHE A 83 9.84 -3.83 8.10
N GLY A 84 11.14 -4.14 8.09
CA GLY A 84 11.65 -5.50 8.26
C GLY A 84 11.18 -6.45 7.16
N ALA A 85 10.96 -5.94 5.95
CA ALA A 85 10.42 -6.68 4.82
C ALA A 85 11.54 -7.35 4.00
N GLU A 86 11.25 -8.52 3.43
CA GLU A 86 12.16 -9.22 2.52
C GLU A 86 12.23 -8.53 1.14
N PHE A 87 11.08 -8.03 0.67
CA PHE A 87 10.93 -7.37 -0.62
C PHE A 87 10.19 -6.04 -0.48
N ALA A 88 10.51 -5.10 -1.37
CA ALA A 88 9.80 -3.84 -1.52
C ALA A 88 9.75 -3.44 -3.00
N ASN A 89 8.57 -3.00 -3.44
CA ASN A 89 8.35 -2.31 -4.70
C ASN A 89 7.98 -0.85 -4.39
N VAL A 90 8.72 0.10 -4.96
CA VAL A 90 8.58 1.54 -4.71
C VAL A 90 8.11 2.30 -5.95
N GLN A 91 7.62 1.59 -6.97
CA GLN A 91 7.17 2.15 -8.24
C GLN A 91 5.68 2.54 -8.33
N PRO A 92 4.73 1.97 -7.54
CA PRO A 92 3.33 2.42 -7.61
C PRO A 92 3.20 3.93 -7.33
N HIS A 93 2.54 4.68 -8.21
CA HIS A 93 2.48 6.15 -8.07
C HIS A 93 1.57 6.62 -6.94
N SER A 94 0.69 5.76 -6.43
CA SER A 94 -0.25 6.06 -5.34
C SER A 94 -0.72 4.79 -4.63
N GLY A 95 -1.33 4.94 -3.45
CA GLY A 95 -1.88 3.82 -2.69
C GLY A 95 -2.97 3.04 -3.46
N ALA A 96 -3.79 3.73 -4.25
CA ALA A 96 -4.82 3.06 -5.05
C ALA A 96 -4.22 2.15 -6.14
N GLN A 97 -3.15 2.60 -6.80
CA GLN A 97 -2.42 1.79 -7.78
C GLN A 97 -1.59 0.67 -7.14
N ALA A 98 -1.09 0.88 -5.92
CA ALA A 98 -0.45 -0.20 -5.16
C ALA A 98 -1.45 -1.33 -4.88
N ASN A 99 -2.66 -1.01 -4.41
CA ASN A 99 -3.73 -2.00 -4.24
C ASN A 99 -4.08 -2.67 -5.57
N ALA A 100 -4.19 -1.92 -6.67
CA ALA A 100 -4.46 -2.49 -7.99
C ALA A 100 -3.38 -3.49 -8.42
N ALA A 101 -2.09 -3.13 -8.29
CA ALA A 101 -0.97 -3.99 -8.65
C ALA A 101 -0.96 -5.29 -7.83
N VAL A 102 -1.20 -5.21 -6.52
CA VAL A 102 -1.27 -6.40 -5.65
C VAL A 102 -2.46 -7.27 -6.03
N LEU A 103 -3.65 -6.69 -6.21
CA LEU A 103 -4.85 -7.45 -6.57
C LEU A 103 -4.70 -8.10 -7.95
N HIS A 104 -4.15 -7.41 -8.95
CA HIS A 104 -3.86 -8.01 -10.26
C HIS A 104 -2.84 -9.15 -10.19
N ALA A 105 -1.90 -9.11 -9.25
CA ALA A 105 -0.94 -10.19 -9.05
C ALA A 105 -1.56 -11.41 -8.33
N LEU A 106 -2.58 -11.20 -7.50
CA LEU A 106 -3.18 -12.24 -6.65
C LEU A 106 -4.50 -12.80 -7.18
N MET A 107 -5.19 -12.05 -8.06
CA MET A 107 -6.55 -12.31 -8.48
C MET A 107 -6.77 -12.15 -9.98
N SER A 108 -7.68 -12.94 -10.52
CA SER A 108 -8.28 -12.78 -11.84
C SER A 108 -9.64 -12.08 -11.75
N PRO A 109 -10.09 -11.40 -12.81
CA PRO A 109 -11.45 -10.86 -12.87
C PRO A 109 -12.50 -11.94 -12.56
N GLY A 110 -13.54 -11.58 -11.81
CA GLY A 110 -14.58 -12.48 -11.32
C GLY A 110 -14.24 -13.24 -10.03
N GLU A 111 -12.98 -13.24 -9.58
CA GLU A 111 -12.65 -13.82 -8.27
C GLU A 111 -13.14 -12.94 -7.11
N ARG A 112 -13.29 -13.57 -5.94
CA ARG A 112 -13.94 -12.97 -4.77
C ARG A 112 -12.99 -12.16 -3.90
N LEU A 113 -13.34 -10.90 -3.65
CA LEU A 113 -12.63 -9.98 -2.77
C LEU A 113 -13.46 -9.68 -1.53
N LEU A 114 -12.91 -9.84 -0.33
CA LEU A 114 -13.57 -9.46 0.92
C LEU A 114 -12.85 -8.25 1.54
N GLY A 115 -13.58 -7.16 1.79
CA GLY A 115 -13.03 -5.93 2.38
C GLY A 115 -13.95 -5.30 3.42
N LEU A 116 -13.44 -4.29 4.14
CA LEU A 116 -14.28 -3.48 5.04
C LEU A 116 -15.25 -2.61 4.21
N ASP A 117 -16.52 -2.64 4.56
CA ASP A 117 -17.56 -1.81 3.93
C ASP A 117 -17.18 -0.32 3.97
N LEU A 118 -17.45 0.40 2.88
CA LEU A 118 -17.09 1.81 2.75
C LEU A 118 -17.78 2.69 3.81
N ALA A 119 -19.07 2.43 4.10
CA ALA A 119 -19.83 3.15 5.13
C ALA A 119 -19.36 2.82 6.54
N ASN A 120 -18.57 1.75 6.73
CA ASN A 120 -17.97 1.37 8.00
C ASN A 120 -16.48 1.74 8.09
N GLY A 121 -16.01 2.64 7.21
CA GLY A 121 -14.64 3.17 7.26
C GLY A 121 -13.66 2.48 6.31
N GLY A 122 -14.16 1.67 5.38
CA GLY A 122 -13.39 1.07 4.29
C GLY A 122 -12.75 2.10 3.34
N HIS A 123 -12.22 1.62 2.22
CA HIS A 123 -11.63 2.46 1.19
C HIS A 123 -12.20 2.09 -0.18
N LEU A 124 -12.22 3.03 -1.12
CA LEU A 124 -12.82 2.83 -2.46
C LEU A 124 -12.24 1.60 -3.18
N THR A 125 -10.96 1.32 -2.99
CA THR A 125 -10.27 0.18 -3.63
C THR A 125 -10.49 -1.16 -2.93
N HIS A 126 -11.35 -1.21 -1.90
CA HIS A 126 -11.70 -2.43 -1.16
C HIS A 126 -13.03 -3.03 -1.66
N GLY A 127 -13.42 -2.72 -2.89
CA GLY A 127 -14.60 -3.30 -3.53
C GLY A 127 -15.75 -2.33 -3.85
N MET A 128 -15.56 -1.01 -3.69
CA MET A 128 -16.62 -0.05 -4.03
C MET A 128 -16.98 -0.16 -5.52
N ARG A 129 -18.29 -0.29 -5.81
CA ARG A 129 -18.85 -0.65 -7.14
C ARG A 129 -18.31 0.16 -8.33
N LEU A 130 -18.00 1.45 -8.14
CA LEU A 130 -17.50 2.30 -9.24
C LEU A 130 -15.97 2.26 -9.40
N ASN A 131 -15.25 1.71 -8.42
CA ASN A 131 -13.80 1.56 -8.44
C ASN A 131 -13.38 0.35 -9.33
N PHE A 132 -12.09 0.27 -9.70
CA PHE A 132 -11.55 -0.87 -10.46
C PHE A 132 -11.85 -2.19 -9.74
N SER A 133 -11.71 -2.24 -8.42
CA SER A 133 -11.96 -3.44 -7.62
C SER A 133 -13.43 -3.85 -7.67
N GLY A 134 -14.34 -2.86 -7.68
CA GLY A 134 -15.78 -3.05 -7.82
C GLY A 134 -16.18 -3.60 -9.19
N LYS A 135 -15.49 -3.16 -10.25
CA LYS A 135 -15.77 -3.55 -11.64
C LYS A 135 -15.18 -4.91 -12.02
N LEU A 136 -14.04 -5.27 -11.44
CA LEU A 136 -13.30 -6.47 -11.84
C LEU A 136 -13.60 -7.70 -10.99
N TYR A 137 -13.93 -7.54 -9.71
CA TYR A 137 -14.03 -8.66 -8.76
C TYR A 137 -15.46 -8.84 -8.24
N GLU A 138 -15.79 -10.04 -7.77
CA GLU A 138 -17.00 -10.27 -6.97
C GLU A 138 -16.70 -9.80 -5.54
N ASN A 139 -17.37 -8.75 -5.06
CA ASN A 139 -17.02 -8.12 -3.79
C ASN A 139 -17.99 -8.53 -2.67
N GLY A 140 -17.43 -9.00 -1.56
CA GLY A 140 -18.12 -9.17 -0.28
C GLY A 140 -17.58 -8.17 0.74
N PHE A 141 -18.38 -7.88 1.76
CA PHE A 141 -18.02 -6.90 2.78
C PHE A 141 -18.19 -7.46 4.17
N TYR A 142 -17.24 -7.13 5.05
CA TYR A 142 -17.44 -7.21 6.49
C TYR A 142 -17.63 -5.79 7.05
N GLY A 143 -18.31 -5.69 8.18
CA GLY A 143 -18.67 -4.41 8.79
C GLY A 143 -18.18 -4.27 10.24
N VAL A 144 -18.76 -3.29 10.92
CA VAL A 144 -18.63 -3.12 12.37
C VAL A 144 -19.94 -3.50 13.05
N ASP A 145 -19.84 -3.96 14.29
CA ASP A 145 -21.00 -4.12 15.16
C ASP A 145 -21.66 -2.73 15.40
N PRO A 146 -22.97 -2.56 15.19
CA PRO A 146 -23.64 -1.26 15.28
C PRO A 146 -23.66 -0.64 16.68
N ALA A 147 -23.51 -1.44 17.74
CA ALA A 147 -23.59 -0.96 19.12
C ALA A 147 -22.21 -0.57 19.68
N THR A 148 -21.19 -1.33 19.35
CA THR A 148 -19.81 -1.16 19.83
C THR A 148 -18.92 -0.43 18.83
N HIS A 149 -19.32 -0.39 17.56
CA HIS A 149 -18.53 0.10 16.42
C HIS A 149 -17.17 -0.60 16.29
N LEU A 150 -17.09 -1.85 16.75
CA LEU A 150 -15.90 -2.70 16.62
C LEU A 150 -16.09 -3.72 15.51
N ILE A 151 -15.00 -4.12 14.85
CA ILE A 151 -15.04 -5.24 13.92
C ILE A 151 -15.13 -6.52 14.75
N ASP A 152 -16.24 -7.24 14.62
CA ASP A 152 -16.42 -8.56 15.20
C ASP A 152 -15.73 -9.60 14.32
N MET A 153 -14.67 -10.22 14.86
CA MET A 153 -13.88 -11.20 14.13
C MET A 153 -14.62 -12.51 13.89
N ASP A 154 -15.61 -12.86 14.72
CA ASP A 154 -16.44 -14.05 14.48
C ASP A 154 -17.38 -13.80 13.30
N ALA A 155 -17.95 -12.59 13.20
CA ALA A 155 -18.72 -12.17 12.03
C ALA A 155 -17.85 -12.16 10.75
N VAL A 156 -16.64 -11.59 10.81
CA VAL A 156 -15.69 -11.63 9.68
C VAL A 156 -15.40 -13.08 9.26
N ARG A 157 -15.18 -13.98 10.23
CA ARG A 157 -14.92 -15.40 9.97
C ARG A 157 -16.11 -16.08 9.32
N ALA A 158 -17.32 -15.86 9.83
CA ALA A 158 -18.54 -16.42 9.26
C ALA A 158 -18.74 -15.97 7.81
N THR A 159 -18.62 -14.67 7.54
CA THR A 159 -18.69 -14.11 6.18
C THR A 159 -17.60 -14.71 5.28
N ALA A 160 -16.37 -14.86 5.76
CA ALA A 160 -15.29 -15.45 4.96
C ALA A 160 -15.53 -16.93 4.63
N LEU A 161 -16.09 -17.70 5.56
CA LEU A 161 -16.42 -19.12 5.35
C LEU A 161 -17.53 -19.29 4.32
N GLU A 162 -18.56 -18.45 4.36
CA GLU A 162 -19.68 -18.47 3.41
C GLU A 162 -19.25 -17.93 2.04
N PHE A 163 -18.62 -16.76 2.01
CA PHE A 163 -18.26 -16.06 0.77
C PHE A 163 -17.07 -16.69 0.07
N ARG A 164 -16.16 -17.39 0.78
CA ARG A 164 -14.96 -18.05 0.22
C ARG A 164 -14.11 -17.10 -0.63
N PRO A 165 -13.59 -15.99 -0.06
CA PRO A 165 -12.81 -15.01 -0.82
C PRO A 165 -11.45 -15.57 -1.26
N LYS A 166 -10.95 -15.06 -2.39
CA LYS A 166 -9.56 -15.27 -2.83
C LYS A 166 -8.59 -14.39 -2.04
N VAL A 167 -9.02 -13.16 -1.73
CA VAL A 167 -8.26 -12.18 -0.96
C VAL A 167 -9.16 -11.55 0.11
N ILE A 168 -8.63 -11.43 1.33
CA ILE A 168 -9.21 -10.64 2.41
C ILE A 168 -8.34 -9.39 2.58
N ILE A 169 -8.95 -8.20 2.51
CA ILE A 169 -8.28 -6.93 2.80
C ILE A 169 -8.52 -6.56 4.26
N ALA A 170 -7.47 -6.50 5.05
CA ALA A 170 -7.47 -5.90 6.38
C ALA A 170 -6.91 -4.46 6.29
N GLY A 171 -7.79 -3.50 6.00
CA GLY A 171 -7.40 -2.11 5.76
C GLY A 171 -8.59 -1.15 5.82
N TRP A 172 -8.32 0.11 6.12
CA TRP A 172 -9.36 1.11 6.36
C TRP A 172 -8.86 2.53 6.10
N SER A 173 -9.81 3.44 5.85
CA SER A 173 -9.59 4.90 5.80
C SER A 173 -10.01 5.56 7.11
N ALA A 174 -11.16 5.16 7.67
CA ALA A 174 -11.82 5.85 8.77
C ALA A 174 -12.29 4.87 9.85
N TYR A 175 -11.34 4.27 10.57
CA TYR A 175 -11.59 3.36 11.68
C TYR A 175 -10.56 3.65 12.80
N PRO A 176 -10.98 4.07 14.01
CA PRO A 176 -10.08 4.62 15.01
C PRO A 176 -9.46 3.54 15.92
N ARG A 177 -9.56 2.25 15.55
CA ARG A 177 -9.03 1.13 16.32
C ARG A 177 -8.02 0.34 15.50
N VAL A 178 -7.15 -0.38 16.21
CA VAL A 178 -6.18 -1.28 15.58
C VAL A 178 -6.90 -2.57 15.20
N LEU A 179 -6.75 -3.03 13.96
CA LEU A 179 -7.26 -4.32 13.54
C LEU A 179 -6.49 -5.48 14.18
N ASP A 180 -7.21 -6.57 14.46
CA ASP A 180 -6.59 -7.83 14.85
C ASP A 180 -6.03 -8.58 13.64
N PHE A 181 -4.82 -8.20 13.23
CA PHE A 181 -4.14 -8.84 12.10
C PHE A 181 -3.87 -10.34 12.31
N ALA A 182 -3.77 -10.80 13.57
CA ALA A 182 -3.59 -12.22 13.86
C ALA A 182 -4.87 -13.01 13.58
N ALA A 183 -6.02 -12.47 14.01
CA ALA A 183 -7.32 -13.05 13.68
C ALA A 183 -7.59 -13.04 12.17
N PHE A 184 -7.34 -11.92 11.48
CA PHE A 184 -7.44 -11.87 10.01
C PHE A 184 -6.53 -12.90 9.32
N ARG A 185 -5.30 -13.10 9.82
CA ARG A 185 -4.39 -14.12 9.29
C ARG A 185 -4.96 -15.52 9.49
N SER A 186 -5.45 -15.84 10.69
CA SER A 186 -6.05 -17.13 11.00
C SER A 186 -7.23 -17.43 10.08
N ILE A 187 -8.14 -16.47 9.89
CA ILE A 187 -9.31 -16.62 9.01
C ILE A 187 -8.86 -16.81 7.56
N ALA A 188 -7.90 -16.02 7.09
CA ALA A 188 -7.38 -16.16 5.73
C ALA A 188 -6.76 -17.55 5.49
N ASP A 189 -5.98 -18.09 6.44
CA ASP A 189 -5.44 -19.45 6.35
C ASP A 189 -6.55 -20.51 6.33
N GLU A 190 -7.57 -20.35 7.18
CA GLU A 190 -8.70 -21.27 7.27
C GLU A 190 -9.50 -21.38 5.96
N VAL A 191 -9.78 -20.24 5.31
CA VAL A 191 -10.56 -20.23 4.06
C VAL A 191 -9.70 -20.38 2.81
N GLY A 192 -8.37 -20.44 2.95
CA GLY A 192 -7.42 -20.51 1.84
C GLY A 192 -7.21 -19.20 1.07
N ALA A 193 -7.56 -18.05 1.67
CA ALA A 193 -7.40 -16.73 1.08
C ALA A 193 -6.00 -16.15 1.30
N LYS A 194 -5.61 -15.19 0.47
CA LYS A 194 -4.47 -14.30 0.76
C LYS A 194 -4.94 -13.14 1.65
N LEU A 195 -4.09 -12.70 2.56
CA LEU A 195 -4.32 -11.51 3.38
C LEU A 195 -3.56 -10.32 2.79
N LEU A 196 -4.28 -9.28 2.42
CA LEU A 196 -3.72 -7.98 2.03
C LEU A 196 -3.95 -6.98 3.17
N VAL A 197 -2.88 -6.41 3.71
CA VAL A 197 -2.98 -5.35 4.72
C VAL A 197 -2.80 -3.99 4.03
N ALA A 198 -3.87 -3.21 3.92
CA ALA A 198 -3.86 -1.90 3.28
C ALA A 198 -3.83 -0.78 4.33
N VAL A 199 -2.63 -0.27 4.63
CA VAL A 199 -2.40 0.82 5.60
C VAL A 199 -2.16 2.13 4.85
N ASN A 200 -3.14 3.03 4.89
CA ASN A 200 -3.00 4.40 4.38
C ASN A 200 -2.90 5.44 5.52
N SER A 201 -3.31 5.08 6.74
CA SER A 201 -3.26 5.92 7.93
C SER A 201 -2.07 5.56 8.83
N ARG A 202 -1.52 6.54 9.56
CA ARG A 202 -0.26 6.50 10.36
C ARG A 202 -0.15 5.45 11.48
N VAL A 203 -1.04 4.46 11.53
CA VAL A 203 -1.09 3.40 12.56
C VAL A 203 0.20 2.55 12.58
N TRP A 204 0.92 2.51 11.46
CA TRP A 204 2.19 1.79 11.33
C TRP A 204 3.39 2.74 11.46
N SER A 205 3.68 3.17 12.70
CA SER A 205 4.98 3.77 13.02
C SER A 205 5.93 2.67 13.53
N PRO A 206 7.03 2.39 12.81
CA PRO A 206 8.09 1.50 13.31
C PRO A 206 8.72 2.00 14.62
N ARG A 207 8.47 3.26 15.00
CA ARG A 207 8.92 3.90 16.24
C ARG A 207 8.05 3.56 17.46
N GLY A 208 7.12 2.59 17.36
CA GLY A 208 6.59 1.89 18.53
C GLY A 208 5.51 2.61 19.35
N CYS A 209 4.78 3.57 18.78
CA CYS A 209 3.63 4.18 19.49
C CYS A 209 2.45 3.21 19.70
N THR A 210 2.40 2.10 18.97
CA THR A 210 1.47 0.99 19.21
C THR A 210 2.27 -0.29 19.38
N ARG A 211 2.48 -0.74 20.63
CA ARG A 211 3.21 -1.97 20.97
C ARG A 211 2.45 -3.23 20.52
N ARG A 212 2.41 -3.53 19.22
CA ARG A 212 2.29 -4.89 18.68
C ARG A 212 3.06 -4.96 17.37
N ARG A 213 4.35 -5.33 17.45
CA ARG A 213 5.11 -5.75 16.26
C ARG A 213 4.34 -6.89 15.61
N CYS A 214 3.81 -6.66 14.41
CA CYS A 214 3.32 -7.74 13.57
C CYS A 214 4.54 -8.60 13.20
N ARG A 215 4.81 -9.65 14.00
CA ARG A 215 5.84 -10.68 13.73
C ARG A 215 5.27 -11.80 12.86
N THR A 216 4.28 -11.51 12.01
CA THR A 216 3.86 -12.45 10.98
C THR A 216 4.86 -12.34 9.84
N ARG A 217 5.63 -13.40 9.62
CA ARG A 217 6.44 -13.59 8.41
C ARG A 217 5.51 -13.49 7.21
N MET A 218 5.34 -12.29 6.65
CA MET A 218 4.74 -12.12 5.34
C MET A 218 5.71 -12.75 4.36
N TRP A 219 5.29 -13.89 3.81
CA TRP A 219 6.04 -14.70 2.86
C TRP A 219 7.28 -15.41 3.43
N CYS A 220 7.16 -16.73 3.56
CA CYS A 220 8.29 -17.64 3.49
C CYS A 220 7.74 -18.84 2.69
N PRO A 221 8.18 -19.09 1.43
CA PRO A 221 7.89 -20.37 0.79
C PRO A 221 8.53 -21.48 1.65
N PRO A 222 7.96 -22.70 1.68
CA PRO A 222 8.49 -23.77 2.52
C PRO A 222 9.97 -24.00 2.17
N PRO A 223 10.86 -24.29 3.15
CA PRO A 223 12.24 -24.56 2.86
C PRO A 223 12.30 -25.76 1.91
N CYS A 224 12.78 -25.50 0.68
CA CYS A 224 13.14 -26.54 -0.25
C CYS A 224 14.18 -27.40 0.45
N THR A 225 13.79 -28.60 0.85
CA THR A 225 14.67 -29.57 1.51
C THR A 225 15.81 -29.86 0.54
N ARG A 226 17.00 -29.30 0.85
CA ARG A 226 18.24 -29.74 0.22
C ARG A 226 18.41 -31.22 0.57
N ARG A 227 17.99 -32.11 -0.34
CA ARG A 227 18.56 -33.45 -0.37
C ARG A 227 20.02 -33.29 -0.74
N SER A 228 20.87 -33.57 0.23
CA SER A 228 22.28 -33.88 0.03
C SER A 228 22.40 -34.95 -1.04
N ALA A 229 23.00 -34.61 -2.19
CA ALA A 229 23.62 -35.57 -3.07
C ALA A 229 25.12 -35.37 -2.95
N ALA A 230 25.79 -36.44 -2.54
CA ALA A 230 27.19 -36.52 -2.22
C ALA A 230 28.09 -36.13 -3.41
N ALA A 231 29.26 -35.61 -3.05
CA ALA A 231 30.41 -35.52 -3.95
C ALA A 231 30.89 -36.91 -4.36
N ALA A 232 31.27 -37.06 -5.63
CA ALA A 232 32.30 -37.97 -6.11
C ALA A 232 32.78 -37.52 -7.52
N PRO A 233 34.02 -37.85 -7.93
CA PRO A 233 34.89 -36.94 -8.66
C PRO A 233 35.16 -37.31 -10.12
N ALA A 234 35.49 -36.30 -10.95
CA ALA A 234 36.58 -36.23 -11.93
C ALA A 234 36.38 -34.94 -12.77
#